data_AF-A0A2W4WUX8-F1
#
_entry.id   AF-A0A2W4WUX8-F1
#
_cell.length_a   1.000
_cell.length_b   1.000
_cell.length_c   1.000
_cell.angle_alpha   90.00
_cell.angle_beta   90.00
_cell.angle_gamma   90.00
#
_symmetry.space_group_name_H-M   'P 1'
#
loop_
_entity.id
_entity.type
_entity.pdbx_description
1 polymer ?
#
loop_
_entity_poly.entity_id
_entity_poly.type
_entity_poly.pdbx_seq_one_letter_code
_entity_poly.pdbx_strand_id
1 'polypeptide(L)'
;MPDDAKITITLDPQTAQQLSERAREEGVSPEQYAAELVAELIASSEGEPFPALSISNEELRASIESQRRDIAAGTAKLYDHDEVVTGARAILAKARDAKA
;
A
#
# COMPACT_ATOMS: atom_id res chain seq x y z
N MET A 1 -1.37 28.93 -20.73
CA MET A 1 0.00 29.16 -20.22
C MET A 1 0.39 27.92 -19.46
N PRO A 2 1.61 27.39 -19.56
CA PRO A 2 2.01 26.33 -18.65
C PRO A 2 2.03 26.91 -17.23
N ASP A 3 1.29 26.28 -16.32
CA ASP A 3 1.26 26.68 -14.92
C ASP A 3 2.60 26.27 -14.29
N ASP A 4 3.48 27.25 -14.05
CA ASP A 4 4.72 27.06 -13.28
C ASP A 4 4.39 26.91 -11.79
N ALA A 5 3.68 25.85 -11.42
CA ALA A 5 3.39 25.53 -10.03
C ALA A 5 4.70 25.28 -9.29
N LYS A 6 4.88 25.97 -8.16
CA LYS A 6 6.06 25.85 -7.30
C LYS A 6 5.65 25.26 -5.96
N ILE A 7 6.44 24.32 -5.47
CA ILE A 7 6.26 23.70 -4.16
C ILE A 7 7.57 23.91 -3.39
N THR A 8 7.44 24.33 -2.13
CA THR A 8 8.58 24.43 -1.21
C THR A 8 8.52 23.24 -0.26
N ILE A 9 9.61 22.48 -0.19
CA ILE A 9 9.73 21.30 0.69
C ILE A 9 10.87 21.57 1.66
N THR A 10 10.61 21.40 2.95
CA THR A 10 11.63 21.47 3.99
C THR A 10 12.16 20.07 4.25
N LEU A 11 13.47 19.88 4.05
CA LEU A 11 14.15 18.61 4.32
C LEU A 11 15.06 18.78 5.53
N ASP A 12 15.26 17.70 6.29
CA ASP A 12 16.34 17.67 7.27
C ASP A 12 17.71 17.68 6.54
N PRO A 13 18.79 18.09 7.23
CA PRO A 13 20.10 18.25 6.60
C PRO A 13 20.64 16.98 5.95
N GLN A 14 20.37 15.81 6.52
CA GLN A 14 20.87 14.54 6.00
C GLN A 14 20.15 14.16 4.70
N THR A 15 18.82 14.29 4.68
CA THR A 15 18.02 14.03 3.48
C THR A 15 18.35 15.02 2.37
N ALA A 16 18.55 16.30 2.69
CA ALA A 16 18.96 17.31 1.70
C ALA A 16 20.33 16.99 1.07
N GLN A 17 21.28 16.51 1.87
CA GLN A 17 22.59 16.10 1.38
C GLN A 17 22.48 14.87 0.46
N GLN A 18 21.75 13.83 0.88
CA GLN A 18 21.56 12.62 0.08
C GLN A 18 20.90 12.94 -1.26
N LEU A 19 19.88 13.79 -1.26
CA LEU A 19 19.20 14.22 -2.48
C LEU A 19 20.17 14.95 -3.43
N SER A 20 21.02 15.83 -2.89
CA SER A 20 22.02 16.55 -3.67
C SER A 20 23.11 15.64 -4.25
N GLU A 21 23.52 14.62 -3.49
CA GLU A 21 24.48 13.61 -3.94
C GLU A 21 23.91 12.75 -5.08
N ARG A 22 22.67 12.27 -4.93
CA ARG A 22 21.96 11.50 -5.97
C ARG A 22 21.72 12.30 -7.24
N ALA A 23 21.26 13.54 -7.11
CA ALA A 23 21.09 14.43 -8.26
C ALA A 23 22.41 14.63 -9.02
N ARG A 24 23.53 14.74 -8.28
CA ARG A 24 24.87 14.83 -8.88
C ARG A 24 25.27 13.53 -9.59
N GLU A 25 24.98 12.37 -9.02
CA GLU A 25 25.24 11.06 -9.65
C GLU A 25 24.49 10.92 -10.98
N GLU A 26 23.27 11.47 -11.08
CA GLU A 26 22.45 11.46 -12.29
C GLU A 26 22.72 12.63 -13.25
N GLY A 27 23.56 13.58 -12.85
CA GLY A 27 23.94 14.72 -13.68
C GLY A 27 22.85 15.78 -13.83
N VAL A 28 21.87 15.82 -12.92
CA VAL A 28 20.74 16.76 -12.90
C VAL A 28 20.82 17.70 -11.69
N SER A 29 19.96 18.73 -11.65
CA SER A 29 19.86 19.59 -10.46
C SER A 29 19.09 18.89 -9.33
N PRO A 30 19.35 19.23 -8.06
CA PRO A 30 18.57 18.73 -6.93
C PRO A 30 17.06 18.94 -7.10
N GLU A 31 16.64 20.08 -7.62
CA GLU A 31 15.23 20.41 -7.85
C GLU A 31 14.60 19.55 -8.94
N GLN A 32 15.34 19.30 -10.03
CA GLN A 32 14.86 18.44 -11.10
C GLN A 32 14.72 16.99 -10.62
N TYR A 33 15.73 16.47 -9.94
CA TYR A 33 15.69 15.13 -9.36
C TYR A 33 14.53 14.98 -8.36
N ALA A 34 14.33 15.98 -7.50
CA ALA A 34 13.19 16.00 -6.57
C ALA A 34 11.84 16.02 -7.30
N ALA A 35 11.71 16.80 -8.37
CA ALA A 35 10.48 16.87 -9.16
C ALA A 35 10.16 15.53 -9.85
N GLU A 36 11.17 14.84 -10.37
CA GLU A 36 11.03 13.52 -10.99
C GLU A 36 10.59 12.46 -9.96
N LEU A 37 11.20 12.45 -8.77
CA LEU A 37 10.77 11.57 -7.67
C LEU A 37 9.32 11.81 -7.24
N VAL A 38 8.90 13.08 -7.16
CA VAL A 38 7.50 13.43 -6.84
C VAL A 38 6.55 12.97 -7.95
N ALA A 39 6.93 13.14 -9.22
CA ALA A 39 6.14 12.66 -10.34
C ALA A 39 5.99 11.12 -10.33
N GLU A 40 7.07 10.39 -10.01
CA GLU A 40 7.05 8.94 -9.88
C GLU A 40 6.17 8.46 -8.71
N LEU A 41 6.23 9.16 -7.56
CA LEU A 41 5.35 8.90 -6.42
C LEU A 41 3.87 9.10 -6.79
N ILE A 42 3.55 10.17 -7.51
CA ILE A 42 2.17 10.44 -7.96
C ILE A 42 1.73 9.36 -8.95
N ALA A 43 2.56 9.03 -9.94
CA ALA A 43 2.25 8.00 -10.93
C ALA A 43 2.07 6.60 -10.31
N SER A 44 2.84 6.27 -9.28
CA SER A 44 2.67 5.03 -8.52
C SER A 44 1.46 5.07 -7.57
N SER A 45 1.06 6.27 -7.11
CA SER A 45 -0.12 6.47 -6.28
C SER A 45 -1.45 6.48 -7.04
N GLU A 46 -1.46 6.64 -8.36
CA GLU A 46 -2.68 6.53 -9.19
C GLU A 46 -3.28 5.11 -9.21
N GLY A 47 -2.66 4.14 -8.53
CA GLY A 47 -3.10 2.74 -8.46
C GLY A 47 -3.87 2.29 -7.21
N GLU A 48 -3.93 3.05 -6.12
CA GLU A 48 -4.56 2.55 -4.87
C GLU A 48 -5.65 3.46 -4.30
N PRO A 49 -6.94 3.19 -4.59
CA PRO A 49 -8.03 3.56 -3.72
C PRO A 49 -8.37 2.38 -2.80
N PHE A 50 -7.37 1.65 -2.29
CA PHE A 50 -7.62 0.83 -1.11
C PHE A 50 -7.33 1.71 0.10
N PRO A 51 -8.30 1.96 0.99
CA PRO A 51 -7.99 2.66 2.22
C PRO A 51 -6.81 1.93 2.84
N ALA A 52 -5.75 2.66 3.20
CA ALA A 52 -4.62 2.09 3.91
C ALA A 52 -5.21 1.24 5.03
N LEU A 53 -5.02 -0.07 4.94
CA LEU A 53 -5.49 -0.97 5.99
C LEU A 53 -4.85 -0.43 7.26
N SER A 54 -5.68 0.03 8.20
CA SER A 54 -5.22 0.72 9.41
C SER A 54 -4.65 -0.28 10.42
N ILE A 55 -3.77 -1.14 9.95
CA ILE A 55 -3.07 -2.18 10.68
C ILE A 55 -1.58 -1.93 10.49
N SER A 56 -0.86 -1.89 11.60
CA SER A 56 0.59 -1.80 11.59
C SER A 56 1.21 -3.08 11.00
N ASN A 57 2.42 -2.95 10.47
CA ASN A 57 3.19 -4.11 9.99
C ASN A 57 3.44 -5.16 11.08
N GLU A 58 3.47 -4.74 12.34
CA GLU A 58 3.63 -5.63 13.49
C GLU A 58 2.35 -6.44 13.75
N GLU A 59 1.19 -5.80 13.71
CA GLU A 59 -0.11 -6.48 13.81
C GLU A 59 -0.32 -7.47 12.65
N LEU A 60 0.08 -7.08 11.43
CA LEU A 60 0.02 -7.96 10.27
C LEU A 60 0.91 -9.20 10.47
N ARG A 61 2.15 -9.02 10.93
CA ARG A 61 3.08 -10.12 11.19
C ARG A 61 2.54 -11.06 12.27
N ALA A 62 2.04 -10.50 13.38
CA ALA A 62 1.44 -11.27 14.46
C ALA A 62 0.22 -12.09 13.98
N SER A 63 -0.63 -11.49 13.14
CA SER A 63 -1.80 -12.16 12.56
C SER A 63 -1.41 -13.35 11.68
N ILE A 64 -0.42 -13.16 10.78
CA ILE A 64 0.10 -14.24 9.92
C ILE A 64 0.70 -15.36 10.78
N GLU A 65 1.49 -15.04 11.80
CA GLU A 65 2.09 -16.05 12.68
C GLU A 65 1.05 -16.83 13.48
N SER A 66 -0.02 -16.18 13.95
CA SER A 66 -1.12 -16.85 14.62
C SER A 66 -1.83 -17.83 13.68
N GLN A 67 -2.19 -17.38 12.47
CA GLN A 67 -2.86 -18.23 11.49
C GLN A 67 -2.01 -19.44 11.09
N ARG A 68 -0.70 -19.27 10.93
CA ARG A 68 0.22 -20.39 10.66
C ARG A 68 0.25 -21.40 11.81
N ARG A 69 0.23 -20.93 13.07
CA ARG A 69 0.16 -21.82 14.24
C ARG A 69 -1.16 -22.57 14.30
N ASP A 70 -2.28 -21.92 14.03
CA ASP A 70 -3.60 -22.57 14.05
C ASP A 70 -3.74 -23.63 12.95
N ILE A 71 -3.20 -23.38 11.76
CA ILE A 71 -3.14 -24.38 10.68
C ILE A 71 -2.25 -25.56 11.10
N ALA A 72 -1.06 -25.29 11.65
CA ALA A 72 -0.14 -26.34 12.09
C ALA A 72 -0.71 -27.18 13.25
N ALA A 73 -1.50 -26.56 14.14
CA ALA A 73 -2.20 -27.23 15.24
C ALA A 73 -3.45 -27.99 14.77
N GLY A 74 -3.85 -27.86 13.50
CA GLY A 74 -5.08 -28.44 12.97
C GLY A 74 -6.37 -27.79 13.48
N THR A 75 -6.27 -26.66 14.17
CA THR A 75 -7.41 -25.87 14.66
C THR A 75 -7.98 -24.95 13.58
N ALA A 76 -7.24 -24.72 12.50
CA ALA A 76 -7.70 -24.05 11.29
C ALA A 76 -7.39 -24.89 10.04
N LYS A 77 -8.22 -24.72 9.00
CA LYS A 77 -8.07 -25.40 7.70
C LYS A 77 -8.04 -24.36 6.58
N LEU A 78 -7.22 -24.62 5.56
CA LEU A 78 -7.23 -23.88 4.31
C LEU A 78 -8.36 -24.40 3.41
N TYR A 79 -9.17 -23.48 2.91
CA TYR A 79 -10.25 -23.77 1.97
C TYR A 79 -9.82 -23.38 0.56
N ASP A 80 -10.31 -24.12 -0.42
CA ASP A 80 -10.12 -23.76 -1.83
C ASP A 80 -10.92 -22.51 -2.18
N HIS A 81 -10.41 -21.73 -3.14
CA HIS A 81 -11.03 -20.47 -3.56
C HIS A 81 -12.51 -20.66 -3.92
N ASP A 82 -12.84 -21.69 -4.69
CA ASP A 82 -14.21 -21.96 -5.15
C ASP A 82 -15.16 -22.29 -3.98
N GLU A 83 -14.66 -22.97 -2.95
CA GLU A 83 -15.43 -23.28 -1.74
C GLU A 83 -15.76 -21.99 -0.97
N VAL A 84 -14.77 -21.11 -0.82
CA VAL A 84 -14.94 -19.80 -0.15
C VAL A 84 -15.93 -18.91 -0.91
N VAL A 85 -15.77 -18.78 -2.23
CA VAL A 85 -16.64 -17.94 -3.07
C VAL A 85 -18.08 -18.46 -3.04
N THR A 86 -18.25 -19.78 -3.13
CA THR A 86 -19.58 -20.40 -3.09
C THR A 86 -20.24 -20.17 -1.74
N GLY A 87 -19.51 -20.35 -0.64
CA GLY A 87 -20.01 -20.08 0.71
C GLY A 87 -20.40 -18.61 0.91
N ALA A 88 -19.55 -17.68 0.48
CA ALA A 88 -19.83 -16.25 0.57
C ALA A 88 -21.09 -15.83 -0.20
N ARG A 89 -21.26 -16.35 -1.43
CA ARG A 89 -22.48 -16.12 -2.23
C ARG A 89 -23.73 -16.63 -1.55
N ALA A 90 -23.67 -17.81 -0.93
CA ALA A 90 -24.79 -18.38 -0.19
C ALA A 90 -25.17 -17.55 1.05
N ILE A 91 -24.19 -17.01 1.77
CA ILE A 91 -24.41 -16.09 2.90
C ILE A 91 -25.10 -14.81 2.42
N LEU A 92 -24.61 -14.20 1.34
CA LEU A 92 -25.19 -12.98 0.77
C LEU A 92 -26.62 -13.21 0.26
N ALA A 93 -26.91 -14.35 -0.37
CA ALA A 93 -28.24 -14.71 -0.80
C ALA A 93 -29.21 -14.81 0.39
N LYS A 94 -28.83 -15.53 1.45
CA LYS A 94 -29.63 -15.62 2.69
C LYS A 94 -29.90 -14.26 3.32
N ALA A 95 -28.89 -13.38 3.37
CA ALA A 95 -29.04 -12.04 3.91
C ALA A 95 -29.98 -11.16 3.07
N ARG A 96 -29.97 -11.35 1.75
CA ARG A 96 -30.91 -10.69 0.83
C ARG A 96 -32.34 -11.17 1.03
N ASP A 97 -32.53 -12.48 1.13
CA ASP A 97 -33.85 -13.09 1.31
C ASP A 97 -34.46 -12.76 2.67
N ALA A 98 -33.65 -12.59 3.72
CA ALA A 98 -34.09 -12.15 5.04
C ALA A 98 -34.49 -10.66 5.12
N LYS A 99 -34.19 -9.88 4.07
CA LYS A 99 -34.51 -8.45 3.97
C LYS A 99 -35.73 -8.17 3.09
N ALA A 100 -36.22 -9.19 2.36
CA ALA A 100 -37.43 -9.13 1.53
C ALA A 100 -38.67 -9.53 2.35
#